data_AF-A0A442KGA8-F1
#
_entry.id   AF-A0A442KGA8-F1
#
_cell.length_a   1.000
_cell.length_b   1.000
_cell.length_c   1.000
_cell.angle_alpha   90.00
_cell.angle_beta   90.00
_cell.angle_gamma   90.00
#
_symmetry.space_group_name_H-M   'P 1'
#
loop_
_entity.id
_entity.type
_entity.pdbx_description
1 polymer ?
#
loop_
_entity_poly.entity_id
_entity_poly.type
_entity_poly.pdbx_seq_one_letter_code
_entity_poly.pdbx_strand_id
1 'polypeptide(L)'
;MSIEPILAAIPTMDAKKRATVRANAEAKLGHPSSGGDARRVIDALDARVELEANALSKHVSQLPVARRVIEAFTHLPMSETEHRITQVLIDNPGLSSEGLSQKLGWGAQSWHMHFGEMCKNREARLWPADNAAVRNAAFFSGILAEWSEDGGWKMKPDVAEAFSALGLKAKRLGPR
;
A
#
# COMPACT_ATOMS: atom_id res chain seq x y z
N MET A 1 -34.47 17.17 -12.12
CA MET A 1 -33.37 17.88 -11.44
C MET A 1 -32.15 17.78 -12.34
N SER A 2 -31.39 18.86 -12.51
CA SER A 2 -30.16 18.82 -13.32
C SER A 2 -29.05 18.10 -12.56
N ILE A 3 -28.33 17.18 -13.23
CA ILE A 3 -27.15 16.51 -12.67
C ILE A 3 -25.86 17.34 -12.79
N GLU A 4 -25.89 18.43 -13.56
CA GLU A 4 -24.71 19.26 -13.82
C GLU A 4 -24.03 19.81 -12.54
N PRO A 5 -24.76 20.23 -11.48
CA PRO A 5 -24.12 20.64 -10.23
C PRO A 5 -23.39 19.49 -9.52
N ILE A 6 -23.88 18.25 -9.66
CA ILE A 6 -23.24 17.07 -9.08
C ILE A 6 -21.94 16.79 -9.84
N LEU A 7 -22.00 16.78 -11.17
CA LEU A 7 -20.84 16.56 -12.03
C LEU A 7 -19.75 17.61 -11.78
N ALA A 8 -20.12 18.89 -11.67
CA ALA A 8 -19.19 19.99 -11.39
C ALA A 8 -18.53 19.87 -10.01
N ALA A 9 -19.18 19.25 -9.03
CA ALA A 9 -18.66 19.10 -7.68
C ALA A 9 -17.72 17.90 -7.50
N ILE A 10 -17.77 16.88 -8.38
CA ILE A 10 -16.98 15.63 -8.27
C ILE A 10 -15.48 15.88 -8.00
N PRO A 11 -14.79 16.82 -8.70
CA PRO A 11 -13.35 17.02 -8.52
C PRO A 11 -12.93 17.43 -7.10
N THR A 12 -13.83 18.01 -6.31
CA THR A 12 -13.55 18.52 -4.96
C THR A 12 -14.21 17.70 -3.86
N MET A 13 -14.92 16.62 -4.20
CA MET A 13 -15.54 15.74 -3.20
C MET A 13 -14.49 14.87 -2.51
N ASP A 14 -14.61 14.73 -1.19
CA ASP A 14 -13.88 13.71 -0.44
C ASP A 14 -14.42 12.29 -0.73
N ALA A 15 -13.68 11.27 -0.29
CA ALA A 15 -14.02 9.86 -0.53
C ALA A 15 -15.40 9.46 0.04
N LYS A 16 -15.78 9.99 1.22
CA LYS A 16 -17.06 9.67 1.85
C LYS A 16 -18.22 10.22 1.03
N LYS A 17 -18.12 11.48 0.59
CA LYS A 17 -19.12 12.14 -0.25
C LYS A 17 -19.22 11.48 -1.61
N ARG A 18 -18.10 11.10 -2.23
CA ARG A 18 -18.10 10.32 -3.48
C ARG A 18 -18.81 8.96 -3.32
N ALA A 19 -18.57 8.25 -2.22
CA ALA A 19 -19.26 6.98 -1.94
C ALA A 19 -20.78 7.17 -1.77
N THR A 20 -21.22 8.22 -1.07
CA THR A 20 -22.65 8.54 -0.95
C THR A 20 -23.27 8.89 -2.30
N VAL A 21 -22.61 9.71 -3.12
CA VAL A 21 -23.11 10.07 -4.46
C VAL A 21 -23.18 8.85 -5.36
N ARG A 22 -22.17 7.96 -5.33
CA ARG A 22 -22.17 6.68 -6.04
C ARG A 22 -23.37 5.83 -5.64
N ALA A 23 -23.55 5.55 -4.35
CA ALA A 23 -24.65 4.71 -3.87
C ALA A 23 -26.03 5.26 -4.30
N ASN A 24 -26.20 6.59 -4.25
CA ASN A 24 -27.43 7.25 -4.71
C ASN A 24 -27.66 7.13 -6.22
N ALA A 25 -26.58 7.17 -7.03
CA ALA A 25 -26.66 6.97 -8.46
C ALA A 25 -26.97 5.50 -8.80
N GLU A 26 -26.30 4.56 -8.14
CA GLU A 26 -26.53 3.11 -8.31
C GLU A 26 -27.99 2.74 -8.04
N ALA A 27 -28.59 3.28 -6.96
CA ALA A 27 -30.00 3.06 -6.64
C ALA A 27 -30.98 3.55 -7.72
N LYS A 28 -30.53 4.46 -8.61
CA LYS A 28 -31.34 5.06 -9.68
C LYS A 28 -31.05 4.49 -11.07
N LEU A 29 -30.05 3.62 -11.23
CA LEU A 29 -29.65 3.07 -12.53
C LEU A 29 -30.80 2.38 -13.27
N GLY A 30 -31.66 1.66 -12.55
CA GLY A 30 -32.82 0.96 -13.14
C GLY A 30 -34.05 1.84 -13.39
N HIS A 31 -34.01 3.13 -13.03
CA HIS A 31 -35.19 3.99 -13.11
C HIS A 31 -35.37 4.58 -14.52
N PRO A 32 -36.55 4.43 -15.18
CA PRO A 32 -36.73 4.82 -16.59
C PRO A 32 -36.41 6.29 -16.90
N SER A 33 -36.70 7.20 -15.97
CA SER A 33 -36.47 8.65 -16.16
C SER A 33 -35.15 9.19 -15.62
N SER A 34 -34.37 8.40 -14.89
CA SER A 34 -33.12 8.87 -14.25
C SER A 34 -31.91 7.95 -14.37
N GLY A 35 -32.07 6.79 -15.03
CA GLY A 35 -30.97 5.82 -15.24
C GLY A 35 -29.82 6.37 -16.08
N GLY A 36 -30.12 7.14 -17.13
CA GLY A 36 -29.09 7.78 -17.96
C GLY A 36 -28.25 8.81 -17.19
N ASP A 37 -28.92 9.62 -16.37
CA ASP A 37 -28.28 10.61 -15.50
C ASP A 37 -27.45 9.95 -14.39
N ALA A 38 -27.97 8.88 -13.78
CA ALA A 38 -27.25 8.06 -12.81
C ALA A 38 -25.98 7.44 -13.40
N ARG A 39 -26.06 6.92 -14.64
CA ARG A 39 -24.89 6.38 -15.37
C ARG A 39 -23.82 7.45 -15.54
N ARG A 40 -24.18 8.64 -16.03
CA ARG A 40 -23.24 9.76 -16.21
C ARG A 40 -22.51 10.14 -14.93
N VAL A 41 -23.21 10.12 -13.79
CA VAL A 41 -22.59 10.40 -12.48
C VAL A 41 -21.59 9.32 -12.09
N ILE A 42 -21.92 8.03 -12.29
CA ILE A 42 -21.01 6.92 -12.00
C ILE A 42 -19.76 7.00 -12.88
N ASP A 43 -19.93 7.18 -14.18
CA ASP A 43 -18.82 7.26 -15.13
C ASP A 43 -17.88 8.44 -14.78
N ALA A 44 -18.44 9.59 -14.37
CA ALA A 44 -17.64 10.74 -13.95
C ALA A 44 -16.89 10.48 -12.62
N LEU A 45 -17.47 9.72 -11.69
CA LEU A 45 -16.78 9.30 -10.47
C LEU A 45 -15.65 8.32 -10.78
N ASP A 46 -15.85 7.38 -11.71
CA ASP A 46 -14.81 6.43 -12.15
C ASP A 46 -13.66 7.13 -12.86
N ALA A 47 -13.97 8.00 -13.83
CA ALA A 47 -12.96 8.81 -14.51
C ALA A 47 -12.14 9.66 -13.52
N ARG A 48 -12.77 10.14 -12.44
CA ARG A 48 -12.06 10.88 -11.39
C ARG A 48 -11.11 9.98 -10.59
N VAL A 49 -11.53 8.77 -10.23
CA VAL A 49 -10.69 7.79 -9.53
C VAL A 49 -9.49 7.40 -10.39
N GLU A 50 -9.70 7.14 -11.68
CA GLU A 50 -8.63 6.82 -12.63
C GLU A 50 -7.63 7.97 -12.78
N LEU A 51 -8.12 9.21 -12.89
CA LEU A 51 -7.27 10.40 -12.97
C LEU A 51 -6.40 10.56 -11.71
N GLU A 52 -6.99 10.39 -10.53
CA GLU A 52 -6.27 10.45 -9.25
C GLU A 52 -5.21 9.33 -9.14
N ALA A 53 -5.56 8.11 -9.55
CA ALA A 53 -4.64 6.96 -9.55
C ALA A 53 -3.47 7.16 -10.51
N ASN A 54 -3.74 7.64 -11.73
CA ASN A 54 -2.71 7.93 -12.74
C ASN A 54 -1.76 9.04 -12.29
N ALA A 55 -2.31 10.11 -11.69
CA ALA A 55 -1.50 11.19 -11.14
C ALA A 55 -0.61 10.70 -9.99
N LEU A 56 -1.14 9.88 -9.09
CA LEU A 56 -0.37 9.28 -8.01
C LEU A 56 0.75 8.38 -8.55
N SER A 57 0.43 7.48 -9.48
CA SER A 57 1.40 6.57 -10.10
C SER A 57 2.54 7.33 -10.79
N LYS A 58 2.21 8.40 -11.53
CA LYS A 58 3.20 9.27 -12.17
C LYS A 58 4.08 9.99 -11.15
N HIS A 59 3.52 10.44 -10.03
CA HIS A 59 4.27 11.08 -8.95
C HIS A 59 5.24 10.09 -8.29
N VAL A 60 4.74 8.94 -7.84
CA VAL A 60 5.55 7.98 -7.06
C VAL A 60 6.63 7.30 -7.92
N SER A 61 6.38 7.08 -9.22
CA SER A 61 7.40 6.53 -10.13
C SER A 61 8.61 7.44 -10.34
N GLN A 62 8.49 8.74 -10.05
CA GLN A 62 9.59 9.70 -10.11
C GLN A 62 10.37 9.82 -8.80
N LEU A 63 9.91 9.16 -7.73
CA LEU A 63 10.52 9.23 -6.41
C LEU A 63 11.55 8.11 -6.17
N PRO A 64 12.66 8.40 -5.47
CA PRO A 64 13.51 7.37 -4.90
C PRO A 64 12.71 6.43 -3.99
N VAL A 65 13.12 5.16 -3.89
CA VAL A 65 12.45 4.12 -3.07
C VAL A 65 12.24 4.61 -1.63
N ALA A 66 13.27 5.16 -0.98
CA ALA A 66 13.17 5.67 0.39
C ALA A 66 12.05 6.71 0.56
N ARG A 67 11.85 7.60 -0.42
CA ARG A 67 10.77 8.60 -0.40
C ARG A 67 9.41 7.97 -0.60
N ARG A 68 9.29 6.97 -1.49
CA ARG A 68 8.06 6.19 -1.65
C ARG A 68 7.65 5.48 -0.37
N VAL A 69 8.61 4.89 0.35
CA VAL A 69 8.38 4.27 1.67
C VAL A 69 7.85 5.29 2.66
N ILE A 70 8.52 6.44 2.81
CA ILE A 70 8.06 7.50 3.72
C ILE A 70 6.64 7.95 3.37
N GLU A 71 6.34 8.25 2.10
CA GLU A 71 5.01 8.68 1.68
C GLU A 71 3.93 7.60 1.91
N ALA A 72 4.24 6.35 1.59
CA ALA A 72 3.34 5.22 1.80
C ALA A 72 2.97 5.03 3.27
N PHE A 73 3.97 5.03 4.16
CA PHE A 73 3.77 4.83 5.59
C PHE A 73 3.36 6.10 6.36
N THR A 74 3.46 7.28 5.75
CA THR A 74 2.81 8.50 6.27
C THR A 74 1.33 8.53 5.93
N HIS A 75 0.97 8.13 4.71
CA HIS A 75 -0.43 8.09 4.26
C HIS A 75 -1.24 6.99 4.96
N LEU A 76 -0.65 5.80 5.11
CA LEU A 76 -1.21 4.69 5.85
C LEU A 76 -0.20 4.25 6.92
N PRO A 77 -0.23 4.87 8.12
CA PRO A 77 0.65 4.50 9.23
C PRO A 77 0.60 3.00 9.54
N MET A 78 1.72 2.48 10.05
CA MET A 78 1.78 1.09 10.48
C MET A 78 0.79 0.84 11.62
N SER A 79 0.07 -0.27 11.56
CA SER A 79 -0.53 -0.88 12.75
C SER A 79 0.56 -1.38 13.70
N GLU A 80 0.19 -1.68 14.94
CA GLU A 80 1.12 -2.27 15.92
C GLU A 80 1.73 -3.58 15.41
N THR A 81 0.93 -4.43 14.75
CA THR A 81 1.39 -5.67 14.15
C THR A 81 2.42 -5.41 13.04
N GLU A 82 2.14 -4.48 12.13
CA GLU A 82 3.07 -4.10 11.04
C GLU A 82 4.38 -3.52 11.58
N HIS A 83 4.31 -2.73 12.67
CA HIS A 83 5.50 -2.25 13.35
C HIS A 83 6.35 -3.41 13.88
N ARG A 84 5.74 -4.41 14.54
CA ARG A 84 6.45 -5.59 15.05
C ARG A 84 7.06 -6.43 13.93
N ILE A 85 6.34 -6.65 12.83
CA ILE A 85 6.82 -7.39 11.65
C ILE A 85 8.04 -6.70 11.02
N THR A 86 7.99 -5.37 10.90
CA THR A 86 9.10 -4.58 10.31
C THR A 86 10.29 -4.55 11.26
N GLN A 87 10.06 -4.30 12.54
CA GLN A 87 11.11 -4.25 13.57
C GLN A 87 11.83 -5.59 13.71
N VAL A 88 11.12 -6.73 13.66
CA VAL A 88 11.78 -8.04 13.83
C VAL A 88 12.77 -8.34 12.72
N LEU A 89 12.48 -7.90 11.48
CA LEU A 89 13.40 -8.03 10.35
C LEU A 89 14.61 -7.09 10.49
N ILE A 90 14.39 -5.84 10.93
CA ILE A 90 15.46 -4.88 11.19
C ILE A 90 16.41 -5.40 12.29
N ASP A 91 15.86 -6.00 13.35
CA ASP A 91 16.62 -6.51 14.49
C ASP A 91 17.33 -7.85 14.18
N ASN A 92 16.85 -8.62 13.21
CA ASN A 92 17.34 -9.97 12.92
C ASN A 92 17.53 -10.20 11.41
N PRO A 93 18.38 -9.42 10.72
CA PRO A 93 18.65 -9.62 9.30
C PRO A 93 19.26 -11.00 9.04
N GLY A 94 18.86 -11.64 7.95
CA GLY A 94 19.33 -12.95 7.52
C GLY A 94 18.47 -14.13 8.02
N LEU A 95 17.51 -13.90 8.92
CA LEU A 95 16.60 -14.97 9.33
C LEU A 95 15.61 -15.35 8.22
N SER A 96 15.25 -16.63 8.18
CA SER A 96 14.17 -17.14 7.34
C SER A 96 12.81 -16.65 7.83
N SER A 97 11.76 -16.80 7.01
CA SER A 97 10.40 -16.48 7.44
C SER A 97 9.97 -17.27 8.68
N GLU A 98 10.46 -18.49 8.84
CA GLU A 98 10.23 -19.29 10.05
C GLU A 98 10.92 -18.67 11.27
N GLY A 99 12.20 -18.32 11.14
CA GLY A 99 12.95 -17.69 12.22
C GLY A 99 12.34 -16.35 12.66
N LEU A 100 11.87 -15.55 11.70
CA LEU A 100 11.18 -14.28 11.97
C LEU A 100 9.82 -14.50 12.65
N SER A 101 9.03 -15.49 12.22
CA SER A 101 7.79 -15.88 12.88
C SER A 101 8.03 -16.32 14.33
N GLN A 102 9.03 -17.16 14.57
CA GLN A 102 9.39 -17.62 15.93
C GLN A 102 9.78 -16.44 16.84
N LYS A 103 10.54 -15.46 16.34
CA LYS A 103 10.87 -14.23 17.10
C LYS A 103 9.64 -13.40 17.48
N LEU A 104 8.55 -13.49 16.72
CA LEU A 104 7.28 -12.84 17.02
C LEU A 104 6.37 -13.67 17.94
N GLY A 105 6.75 -14.90 18.28
CA GLY A 105 5.90 -15.87 18.99
C GLY A 105 4.79 -16.44 18.11
N TRP A 106 4.95 -16.39 16.78
CA TRP A 106 3.98 -16.91 15.83
C TRP A 106 4.36 -18.32 15.39
N GLY A 107 3.35 -19.18 15.23
CA GLY A 107 3.51 -20.47 14.60
C GLY A 107 3.62 -20.36 13.06
N ALA A 108 4.15 -21.42 12.45
CA ALA A 108 4.33 -21.57 11.00
C ALA A 108 5.20 -20.48 10.37
N GLN A 109 5.41 -20.57 9.05
CA GLN A 109 6.14 -19.56 8.26
C GLN A 109 5.24 -18.36 7.91
N SER A 110 4.53 -17.80 8.88
CA SER A 110 3.48 -16.78 8.69
C SER A 110 4.00 -15.35 8.43
N TRP A 111 5.25 -15.04 8.79
CA TRP A 111 5.80 -13.69 8.71
C TRP A 111 5.71 -13.09 7.30
N HIS A 112 6.08 -13.84 6.26
CA HIS A 112 6.11 -13.32 4.89
C HIS A 112 4.71 -12.99 4.35
N MET A 113 3.67 -13.70 4.81
CA MET A 113 2.29 -13.43 4.45
C MET A 113 1.86 -12.07 5.00
N HIS A 114 2.10 -11.83 6.29
CA HIS A 114 1.75 -10.54 6.90
C HIS A 114 2.61 -9.39 6.38
N PHE A 115 3.90 -9.63 6.12
CA PHE A 115 4.78 -8.63 5.54
C PHE A 115 4.36 -8.28 4.09
N GLY A 116 4.00 -9.29 3.29
CA GLY A 116 3.49 -9.10 1.94
C GLY A 116 2.17 -8.33 1.91
N GLU A 117 1.24 -8.66 2.81
CA GLU A 117 -0.05 -7.96 2.93
C GLU A 117 0.15 -6.48 3.33
N MET A 118 1.06 -6.21 4.27
CA MET A 118 1.44 -4.84 4.63
C MET A 118 1.94 -4.03 3.41
N CYS A 119 2.76 -4.65 2.56
CA CYS A 119 3.26 -4.04 1.33
C CYS A 119 2.12 -3.81 0.32
N LYS A 120 1.27 -4.82 0.12
CA LYS A 120 0.14 -4.78 -0.80
C LYS A 120 -0.86 -3.67 -0.45
N ASN A 121 -1.17 -3.49 0.83
CA ASN A 121 -2.04 -2.40 1.30
C ASN A 121 -1.51 -0.99 0.95
N ARG A 122 -0.23 -0.89 0.60
CA ARG A 122 0.46 0.34 0.23
C ARG A 122 0.95 0.36 -1.22
N GLU A 123 0.51 -0.60 -2.03
CA GLU A 123 0.96 -0.82 -3.41
C GLU A 123 0.94 0.48 -4.24
N ALA A 124 -0.16 1.22 -4.21
CA ALA A 124 -0.34 2.46 -4.99
C ALA A 124 0.72 3.54 -4.71
N ARG A 125 1.41 3.48 -3.56
CA ARG A 125 2.49 4.42 -3.19
C ARG A 125 3.87 3.80 -3.18
N LEU A 126 3.97 2.49 -3.05
CA LEU A 126 5.23 1.76 -3.06
C LEU A 126 5.71 1.47 -4.49
N TRP A 127 4.79 1.28 -5.45
CA TRP A 127 5.17 0.91 -6.83
C TRP A 127 5.93 2.01 -7.59
N PRO A 128 6.74 1.63 -8.60
CA PRO A 128 6.90 0.29 -9.18
C PRO A 128 7.73 -0.68 -8.32
N ALA A 129 7.32 -1.96 -8.26
CA ALA A 129 8.13 -3.07 -7.73
C ALA A 129 8.93 -3.76 -8.85
N ASP A 130 10.09 -4.29 -8.50
CA ASP A 130 10.79 -5.25 -9.35
C ASP A 130 10.01 -6.57 -9.41
N ASN A 131 10.05 -7.25 -10.56
CA ASN A 131 9.48 -8.59 -10.71
C ASN A 131 10.27 -9.60 -9.87
N ALA A 132 9.61 -10.65 -9.36
CA ALA A 132 10.32 -11.75 -8.70
C ALA A 132 11.23 -12.47 -9.69
N ALA A 133 12.47 -12.80 -9.29
CA ALA A 133 13.43 -13.48 -10.16
C ALA A 133 12.98 -14.88 -10.63
N VAL A 134 12.12 -15.56 -9.85
CA VAL A 134 11.75 -16.97 -10.07
C VAL A 134 10.27 -17.17 -10.42
N ARG A 135 9.41 -16.17 -10.16
CA ARG A 135 7.96 -16.23 -10.43
C ARG A 135 7.54 -14.98 -11.18
N ASN A 136 6.77 -15.14 -12.26
CA ASN A 136 6.13 -14.04 -12.98
C ASN A 136 4.93 -13.48 -12.20
N ALA A 137 5.17 -13.09 -10.94
CA ALA A 137 4.21 -12.52 -10.02
C ALA A 137 4.85 -11.37 -9.25
N ALA A 138 4.03 -10.39 -8.85
CA ALA A 138 4.48 -9.27 -8.03
C ALA A 138 5.09 -9.78 -6.72
N PHE A 139 6.37 -9.48 -6.49
CA PHE A 139 7.03 -9.74 -5.23
C PHE A 139 6.83 -8.54 -4.32
N PHE A 140 5.65 -8.43 -3.70
CA PHE A 140 5.26 -7.27 -2.88
C PHE A 140 6.30 -6.93 -1.80
N SER A 141 6.90 -7.96 -1.19
CA SER A 141 7.98 -7.82 -0.21
C SER A 141 9.29 -7.27 -0.79
N GLY A 142 9.51 -7.43 -2.11
CA GLY A 142 10.75 -7.07 -2.82
C GLY A 142 11.05 -5.58 -2.91
N ILE A 143 10.05 -4.73 -2.70
CA ILE A 143 10.28 -3.28 -2.57
C ILE A 143 11.00 -2.98 -1.25
N LEU A 144 10.63 -3.66 -0.16
CA LEU A 144 11.12 -3.35 1.17
C LEU A 144 12.32 -4.22 1.57
N ALA A 145 12.29 -5.49 1.21
CA ALA A 145 13.24 -6.49 1.65
C ALA A 145 13.76 -7.32 0.49
N GLU A 146 14.98 -7.81 0.66
CA GLU A 146 15.65 -8.76 -0.22
C GLU A 146 15.57 -10.16 0.40
N TRP A 147 15.45 -11.16 -0.46
CA TRP A 147 15.52 -12.55 -0.11
C TRP A 147 16.83 -13.13 -0.65
N SER A 148 17.63 -13.75 0.21
CA SER A 148 18.88 -14.40 -0.17
C SER A 148 18.63 -15.83 -0.63
N GLU A 149 19.55 -16.36 -1.44
CA GLU A 149 19.51 -17.77 -1.89
C GLU A 149 19.55 -18.77 -0.73
N ASP A 150 20.19 -18.39 0.39
CA ASP A 150 20.23 -19.16 1.64
C ASP A 150 18.89 -19.15 2.41
N GLY A 151 17.85 -18.53 1.86
CA GLY A 151 16.50 -18.49 2.46
C GLY A 151 16.30 -17.37 3.49
N GLY A 152 17.26 -16.46 3.63
CA GLY A 152 17.25 -15.37 4.60
C GLY A 152 16.61 -14.09 4.06
N TRP A 153 16.06 -13.28 4.96
CA TRP A 153 15.48 -11.97 4.62
C TRP A 153 16.31 -10.83 5.17
N LYS A 154 16.43 -9.74 4.41
CA LYS A 154 17.09 -8.52 4.87
C LYS A 154 16.36 -7.28 4.36
N MET A 155 16.25 -6.24 5.19
CA MET A 155 15.75 -4.94 4.73
C MET A 155 16.72 -4.32 3.72
N LYS A 156 16.21 -3.75 2.63
CA LYS A 156 17.04 -2.96 1.71
C LYS A 156 17.64 -1.74 2.44
N PRO A 157 18.89 -1.33 2.16
CA PRO A 157 19.55 -0.26 2.92
C PRO A 157 18.78 1.07 2.91
N ASP A 158 18.33 1.51 1.74
CA ASP A 158 17.54 2.74 1.55
C ASP A 158 16.16 2.67 2.24
N VAL A 159 15.56 1.49 2.30
CA VAL A 159 14.32 1.24 3.03
C VAL A 159 14.55 1.28 4.55
N ALA A 160 15.67 0.73 5.04
CA ALA A 160 16.03 0.81 6.45
C ALA A 160 16.25 2.27 6.90
N GLU A 161 16.86 3.11 6.05
CA GLU A 161 16.98 4.55 6.29
C GLU A 161 15.62 5.24 6.34
N ALA A 162 14.72 4.92 5.40
CA ALA A 162 13.35 5.43 5.40
C ALA A 162 12.58 5.05 6.67
N PHE A 163 12.68 3.79 7.11
CA PHE A 163 12.05 3.35 8.35
C PHE A 163 12.67 4.01 9.60
N SER A 164 13.98 4.28 9.60
CA SER A 164 14.62 5.08 10.65
C SER A 164 14.07 6.50 10.74
N ALA A 165 13.81 7.13 9.59
CA ALA A 165 13.14 8.44 9.54
C ALA A 165 11.69 8.39 10.04
N LEU A 166 11.03 7.23 9.95
CA LEU A 166 9.70 6.96 10.49
C LEU A 166 9.71 6.49 11.97
N GLY A 167 10.90 6.40 12.59
CA GLY A 167 11.06 6.07 14.01
C GLY A 167 11.43 4.61 14.33
N LEU A 168 11.52 3.73 13.33
CA LEU A 168 11.99 2.35 13.52
C LEU A 168 13.52 2.30 13.49
N LYS A 169 14.15 1.94 14.60
CA LYS A 169 15.62 1.81 14.68
C LYS A 169 15.98 0.42 15.16
N ALA A 170 17.03 -0.16 14.59
CA ALA A 170 17.60 -1.41 15.08
C ALA A 170 17.91 -1.27 16.57
N LYS A 171 17.52 -2.28 17.36
CA LYS A 171 17.95 -2.33 18.76
C LYS A 171 19.48 -2.36 18.77
N ARG A 172 20.10 -1.39 19.45
CA ARG A 172 21.52 -1.47 19.78
C ARG A 172 21.72 -2.77 20.54
N LEU A 173 22.41 -3.73 19.93
CA LEU A 173 23.03 -4.81 20.68
C LEU A 173 24.01 -4.12 21.63
N GLY A 174 23.66 -4.06 22.92
CA GLY A 174 24.58 -3.60 23.94
C GLY A 174 25.88 -4.40 23.85
N PRO A 175 27.04 -3.82 24.21
CA PRO A 175 28.28 -4.58 24.23
C PRO A 175 28.08 -5.80 25.15
N ARG A 176 28.44 -6.96 24.62
CA ARG A 176 28.43 -8.24 25.35
C ARG A 176 29.35 -8.17 26.57
#